data_AF-A0A416MBU1-F1
#
_entry.id   AF-A0A416MBU1-F1
#
_cell.length_a   1.000
_cell.length_b   1.000
_cell.length_c   1.000
_cell.angle_alpha   90.00
_cell.angle_beta   90.00
_cell.angle_gamma   90.00
#
_symmetry.space_group_name_H-M   'P 1'
#
loop_
_entity.id
_entity.type
_entity.pdbx_description
1 polymer ?
#
loop_
_entity_poly.entity_id
_entity_poly.type
_entity_poly.pdbx_seq_one_letter_code
_entity_poly.pdbx_strand_id
1 'polypeptide(L)' 'MCEALRELMKEEIEEELKKNRDKAIQEGLAQGLEQGRINQLIDLVMQNLLPIETAAQCAKMTLDEFKVAMEKKEN' A
#
# COMPACT_ATOMS: atom_id res chain seq x y z
N MET A 1 4.30 38.66 22.24
CA MET A 1 3.52 37.80 21.33
C MET A 1 2.38 37.22 22.14
N CYS A 2 1.13 37.48 21.74
CA CYS A 2 -0.07 37.16 22.53
C CYS A 2 -0.18 35.65 22.78
N GLU A 3 -0.45 35.21 24.01
CA GLU A 3 -0.58 33.79 24.38
C GLU A 3 -1.64 33.06 23.55
N ALA A 4 -2.76 33.74 23.24
CA ALA A 4 -3.78 33.22 22.34
C ALA A 4 -3.24 32.87 20.95
N LEU A 5 -2.29 33.63 20.41
CA LEU A 5 -1.70 33.33 19.10
C LEU A 5 -0.79 32.08 19.15
N ARG A 6 -0.11 31.86 20.28
CA ARG A 6 0.73 30.66 20.45
C ARG A 6 -0.10 29.39 20.58
N GLU A 7 -1.20 29.45 21.31
CA GLU A 7 -2.12 28.31 21.44
C GLU A 7 -2.78 27.98 20.09
N LEU A 8 -3.26 28.99 19.35
CA LEU A 8 -3.83 28.78 18.01
C LEU A 8 -2.83 28.12 17.04
N MET A 9 -1.57 28.58 17.02
CA MET A 9 -0.55 27.96 16.18
C MET A 9 -0.25 26.50 16.58
N LYS A 10 -0.30 26.19 17.87
CA LYS A 10 -0.09 24.83 18.38
C LYS A 10 -1.24 23.91 17.96
N GLU A 11 -2.48 24.37 18.09
CA GLU A 11 -3.67 23.64 17.64
C GLU A 11 -3.62 23.36 16.14
N GLU A 12 -3.28 24.36 15.31
CA GLU A 12 -3.12 24.20 13.87
C GLU A 12 -2.06 23.14 13.51
N ILE A 13 -0.90 23.16 14.18
CA ILE A 13 0.17 22.16 13.97
C ILE A 13 -0.30 20.76 14.38
N GLU A 14 -0.97 20.62 15.51
CA GLU A 14 -1.49 19.33 15.99
C GLU A 14 -2.55 18.76 15.03
N GLU A 15 -3.44 19.60 14.50
CA GLU A 15 -4.41 19.18 13.49
C GLU A 15 -3.75 18.72 12.19
N GLU A 16 -2.78 19.48 11.68
CA GLU A 16 -2.07 19.13 10.45
C GLU A 16 -1.24 17.85 10.62
N LEU A 17 -0.59 17.66 11.78
CA LEU A 17 0.11 16.41 12.10
C LEU A 17 -0.84 15.22 12.16
N LYS A 18 -2.01 15.40 12.76
CA LYS A 18 -3.04 14.34 12.83
C LYS A 18 -3.53 13.95 11.44
N LYS A 19 -3.87 14.93 10.59
CA LYS A 19 -4.30 14.68 9.21
C LYS A 19 -3.24 13.94 8.40
N ASN A 20 -1.99 14.38 8.50
CA ASN A 20 -0.88 13.72 7.79
C ASN A 20 -0.66 12.29 8.27
N ARG A 21 -0.74 12.05 9.59
CA ARG A 21 -0.62 10.71 10.15
C ARG A 21 -1.74 9.79 9.68
N ASP A 22 -2.98 10.26 9.71
CA ASP A 22 -4.14 9.46 9.27
C ASP A 22 -4.03 9.11 7.79
N LYS A 23 -3.62 10.07 6.96
CA LYS A 23 -3.36 9.84 5.53
C LYS A 23 -2.26 8.80 5.31
N ALA A 24 -1.12 8.93 5.99
CA ALA A 24 -0.02 8.00 5.86
C ALA A 24 -0.40 6.57 6.29
N ILE A 25 -1.22 6.43 7.34
CA ILE A 25 -1.75 5.13 7.78
C ILE A 25 -2.67 4.54 6.71
N GLN A 26 -3.58 5.34 6.15
CA GLN A 26 -4.51 4.88 5.11
C GLN A 26 -3.77 4.44 3.84
N GLU A 27 -2.79 5.22 3.38
CA GLU A 27 -1.97 4.90 2.22
C GLU A 27 -1.14 3.64 2.47
N GLY A 28 -0.50 3.53 3.63
CA GLY A 28 0.27 2.34 4.01
C GLY A 28 -0.60 1.08 4.11
N LEU A 29 -1.81 1.19 4.68
CA LEU A 29 -2.75 0.08 4.75
C LEU A 29 -3.22 -0.35 3.35
N ALA A 30 -3.57 0.60 2.48
CA ALA A 30 -3.98 0.30 1.11
C ALA A 30 -2.87 -0.40 0.31
N GLN A 31 -1.63 0.12 0.40
CA GLN A 31 -0.46 -0.50 -0.22
C GLN A 31 -0.19 -1.90 0.33
N GLY A 32 -0.25 -2.09 1.65
CA GLY A 32 -0.03 -3.38 2.29
C GLY A 32 -1.08 -4.42 1.91
N LEU A 33 -2.35 -4.03 1.82
CA LEU A 33 -3.44 -4.92 1.38
C LEU A 33 -3.28 -5.33 -0.07
N GLU A 34 -2.96 -4.39 -0.96
CA GLU A 34 -2.74 -4.70 -2.39
C GLU A 34 -1.52 -5.60 -2.57
N GLN A 35 -0.42 -5.32 -1.87
CA GLN A 35 0.77 -6.17 -1.90
C GLN A 35 0.47 -7.57 -1.35
N GLY A 36 -0.27 -7.67 -0.25
CA GLY A 36 -0.71 -8.95 0.31
C GLY A 36 -1.54 -9.77 -0.68
N ARG A 37 -2.44 -9.11 -1.40
CA ARG A 37 -3.27 -9.72 -2.46
C ARG A 37 -2.40 -10.24 -3.62
N ILE A 38 -1.44 -9.44 -4.09
CA ILE A 38 -0.50 -9.86 -5.14
C ILE A 38 0.32 -11.06 -4.67
N ASN A 39 0.82 -11.04 -3.43
CA ASN A 39 1.60 -12.14 -2.88
C ASN A 39 0.81 -13.45 -2.82
N GLN A 40 -0.48 -13.41 -2.48
CA GLN A 40 -1.35 -14.58 -2.50
C GLN A 40 -1.53 -15.13 -3.92
N LEU A 41 -1.73 -14.25 -4.91
CA LEU A 41 -1.82 -14.66 -6.31
C LEU A 41 -0.51 -15.34 -6.77
N ILE A 42 0.64 -14.81 -6.35
CA ILE A 42 1.95 -15.43 -6.64
C ILE A 42 2.04 -16.81 -6.01
N ASP A 43 1.63 -16.99 -4.74
CA ASP A 43 1.64 -18.31 -4.08
C ASP A 43 0.80 -19.34 -4.85
N LEU A 44 -0.38 -18.95 -5.31
CA LEU A 44 -1.26 -19.82 -6.10
C LEU A 44 -0.62 -20.22 -7.43
N VAL A 45 0.06 -19.30 -8.11
CA VAL A 45 0.79 -19.59 -9.35
C VAL A 45 1.94 -20.55 -9.09
N MET A 46 2.76 -20.30 -8.06
CA MET A 46 3.90 -21.16 -7.72
C MET A 46 3.46 -22.58 -7.31
N GLN A 47 2.28 -22.71 -6.69
CA GLN A 47 1.67 -24.01 -6.36
C GLN A 47 1.00 -24.68 -7.56
N ASN A 48 1.06 -24.09 -8.75
CA ASN A 48 0.36 -24.53 -9.97
C ASN A 48 -1.17 -24.63 -9.79
N LEU A 49 -1.75 -23.86 -8.86
CA LEU A 49 -3.18 -23.82 -8.58
C LEU A 49 -3.92 -22.76 -9.41
N LEU A 50 -3.19 -21.79 -9.98
CA LEU A 50 -3.74 -20.72 -10.79
C LEU A 50 -2.81 -20.43 -11.99
N PRO A 51 -3.33 -20.36 -13.23
CA PRO A 51 -2.52 -19.95 -14.37
C PRO A 51 -1.97 -18.53 -14.19
N ILE A 52 -0.73 -18.30 -14.62
CA ILE A 52 -0.04 -17.02 -14.44
C ILE A 52 -0.76 -15.87 -15.15
N GLU A 53 -1.36 -16.12 -16.31
CA GLU A 53 -2.14 -15.14 -17.07
C GLU A 53 -3.40 -14.72 -16.30
N THR A 54 -4.07 -15.69 -15.66
CA THR A 54 -5.24 -15.43 -14.81
C THR A 54 -4.85 -14.63 -13.58
N ALA A 55 -3.73 -14.96 -12.94
CA ALA A 55 -3.22 -14.23 -11.78
C ALA A 55 -2.86 -12.77 -12.12
N ALA A 56 -2.17 -12.53 -13.24
CA ALA A 56 -1.85 -11.19 -13.73
C ALA A 56 -3.13 -10.37 -13.98
N GLN A 57 -4.12 -10.97 -14.65
CA GLN A 57 -5.42 -10.32 -14.88
C GLN A 57 -6.16 -10.02 -13.57
N CYS A 58 -6.18 -10.96 -12.62
CA CYS A 58 -6.73 -10.73 -11.29
C CYS A 58 -6.01 -9.60 -10.55
N ALA A 59 -4.69 -9.52 -10.69
CA ALA A 59 -3.86 -8.45 -10.14
C ALA A 59 -4.06 -7.10 -10.87
N LYS A 60 -4.83 -7.06 -11.97
CA LYS A 60 -5.07 -5.89 -12.81
C LYS A 60 -3.77 -5.29 -13.38
N MET A 61 -2.82 -6.16 -13.70
CA MET A 61 -1.54 -5.79 -14.30
C MET A 61 -1.23 -6.69 -15.49
N THR A 62 -0.20 -6.33 -16.25
CA THR A 62 0.27 -7.14 -17.37
C THR A 62 0.99 -8.40 -16.88
N LEU A 63 1.13 -9.38 -17.76
CA LEU A 63 1.88 -10.60 -17.47
C LEU A 63 3.35 -10.31 -17.09
N ASP A 64 3.98 -9.33 -17.73
CA ASP A 64 5.37 -8.99 -17.47
C ASP A 64 5.54 -8.28 -16.12
N GLU A 65 4.65 -7.36 -15.77
CA GLU A 65 4.62 -6.75 -14.44
C GLU A 65 4.43 -7.79 -13.33
N PHE A 66 3.57 -8.78 -13.58
CA PHE A 66 3.33 -9.86 -12.62
C PHE A 66 4.57 -10.75 -12.45
N LYS A 67 5.28 -11.09 -13.53
CA LYS A 67 6.56 -11.83 -13.46
C LYS A 67 7.62 -11.08 -12.65
N VAL A 68 7.74 -9.77 -12.84
CA VAL A 68 8.64 -8.94 -12.01
C VAL A 68 8.23 -8.96 -10.54
N ALA A 69 6.93 -8.97 -10.24
CA ALA A 69 6.45 -9.10 -8.87
C ALA A 69 6.77 -10.47 -8.25
N MET A 70 6.73 -11.54 -9.05
CA MET A 70 7.17 -12.87 -8.62
C MET A 70 8.66 -12.89 -8.25
N GLU A 71 9.52 -12.38 -9.12
CA GLU A 71 10.98 -12.31 -8.90
C GLU A 71 11.34 -11.49 -7.64
N LYS A 72 10.58 -10.42 -7.36
CA LYS A 72 10.76 -9.61 -6.14
C LYS A 72 10.40 -10.33 -4.85
N LYS A 73 9.48 -11.31 -4.90
CA LYS A 73 9.06 -12.09 -3.73
C LYS A 73 10.05 -13.19 -3.39
N GLU A 74 10.80 -13.68 -4.38
CA GLU A 74 11.79 -14.76 -4.20
C GLU A 74 13.13 -14.27 -3.59
N ASN A 75 13.37 -12.96 -3.56
CA ASN A 75 14.55 -12.31 -2.96
C ASN A 75 14.29 -11.82 -1.53
#